data_AF-I1PXA8-F1
#
_entry.id   AF-I1PXA8-F1
#
_cell.length_a   1.000
_cell.length_b   1.000
_cell.length_c   1.000
_cell.angle_alpha   90.00
_cell.angle_beta   90.00
_cell.angle_gamma   90.00
#
_symmetry.space_group_name_H-M   'P 1'
#
loop_
_entity.id
_entity.type
_entity.pdbx_description
1 polymer ?
#
loop_
_entity_poly.entity_id
_entity_poly.type
_entity_poly.pdbx_seq_one_letter_code
_entity_poly.pdbx_strand_id
1 'polypeptide(L)'
;MGSPPPHRLLLLLAVAAVLPRSAAAAEGVIRLPRGRACAAPTDPAAYDRPVIGIVSHPGDGAGGRVSNGTAASYIAASYVKFVESAGARVVPLIYNEPEERLLEKLSLVNGVLFTGGSVKSGPYFETIKKVFQYVLDKNDAGIPFPLFAQCLGFELVSMIVSKDNNILESFSATNQASTLQFPNYSSLEGSVFERFDPDLIKKLSTSCLVMQNHKYGISPKTLRENVALSSFFKILTTSPDENGEVYVSTVQANKYPITCTQWHPEKAIFEFGKQMIPHSEEAVQVTQNFANYFISQARKSQNRPPADKVLDNLIYNYSPTFIGKKSKSFDVVYIFS
;
A
#
# COMPACT_ATOMS: atom_id res chain seq x y z
N MET A 1 -7.09 -88.17 -41.99
CA MET A 1 -7.37 -89.36 -41.12
C MET A 1 -7.20 -88.90 -39.69
N GLY A 2 -8.13 -89.00 -38.76
CA GLY A 2 -9.51 -89.49 -38.76
C GLY A 2 -10.11 -89.27 -37.36
N SER A 3 -11.41 -88.94 -37.37
CA SER A 3 -12.45 -89.21 -36.35
C SER A 3 -12.42 -88.58 -34.94
N PRO A 4 -13.61 -88.22 -34.37
CA PRO A 4 -13.81 -87.43 -33.13
C PRO A 4 -14.45 -88.31 -32.00
N PRO A 5 -15.30 -87.76 -31.09
CA PRO A 5 -15.08 -87.34 -29.69
C PRO A 5 -15.57 -88.39 -28.64
N PRO A 6 -15.78 -88.05 -27.35
CA PRO A 6 -17.16 -87.74 -26.97
C PRO A 6 -17.37 -86.67 -25.88
N HIS A 7 -18.50 -86.00 -26.08
CA HIS A 7 -19.37 -85.29 -25.15
C HIS A 7 -19.20 -85.54 -23.63
N ARG A 8 -19.14 -84.42 -22.89
CA ARG A 8 -19.99 -84.26 -21.70
C ARG A 8 -20.72 -82.92 -21.72
N LEU A 9 -22.03 -83.06 -21.58
CA LEU A 9 -23.08 -82.05 -21.49
C LEU A 9 -23.26 -81.63 -20.02
N LEU A 10 -23.94 -80.49 -19.79
CA LEU A 10 -24.37 -79.87 -18.52
C LEU A 10 -23.23 -79.16 -17.74
N LEU A 11 -23.35 -77.92 -17.26
CA LEU A 11 -24.52 -77.14 -16.83
C LEU A 11 -24.20 -75.63 -16.99
N LEU A 12 -25.06 -74.84 -17.66
CA LEU A 12 -24.99 -73.37 -17.59
C LEU A 12 -25.60 -72.91 -16.25
N LEU A 13 -24.76 -72.55 -15.28
CA LEU A 13 -25.16 -71.73 -14.13
C LEU A 13 -25.05 -70.27 -14.54
N ALA A 14 -26.18 -69.64 -14.84
CA ALA A 14 -26.30 -68.19 -14.94
C ALA A 14 -26.10 -67.59 -13.54
N VAL A 15 -24.89 -67.13 -13.23
CA VAL A 15 -24.65 -66.25 -12.08
C VAL A 15 -25.07 -64.86 -12.50
N ALA A 16 -26.24 -64.43 -12.03
CA ALA A 16 -26.64 -63.03 -12.08
C ALA A 16 -25.66 -62.22 -11.22
N ALA A 17 -24.68 -61.57 -11.86
CA ALA A 17 -23.84 -60.59 -11.21
C ALA A 17 -24.72 -59.40 -10.82
N VAL A 18 -25.05 -59.31 -9.53
CA VAL A 18 -25.62 -58.13 -8.92
C VAL A 18 -24.58 -57.01 -9.04
N LEU A 19 -24.72 -56.17 -10.08
CA LEU A 19 -24.02 -54.90 -10.15
C LEU A 19 -24.39 -54.11 -8.88
N PRO A 20 -23.41 -53.51 -8.16
CA PRO A 20 -23.74 -52.59 -7.10
C PRO A 20 -24.48 -51.41 -7.76
N ARG A 21 -25.76 -51.26 -7.42
CA ARG A 21 -26.51 -50.03 -7.70
C ARG A 21 -25.64 -48.87 -7.24
N SER A 22 -25.23 -48.00 -8.17
CA SER A 22 -24.62 -46.73 -7.78
C SER A 22 -25.64 -46.06 -6.87
N ALA A 23 -25.27 -45.80 -5.62
CA ALA A 23 -26.07 -44.97 -4.76
C ALA A 23 -26.29 -43.65 -5.51
N ALA A 24 -27.54 -43.41 -5.93
CA ALA A 24 -27.96 -42.13 -6.46
C ALA A 24 -27.48 -41.09 -5.46
N ALA A 25 -26.68 -40.12 -5.93
CA ALA A 25 -26.26 -39.01 -5.11
C ALA A 25 -27.54 -38.36 -4.58
N ALA A 26 -27.70 -38.37 -3.25
CA ALA A 26 -28.78 -37.63 -2.63
C ALA A 26 -28.59 -36.15 -3.01
N GLU A 27 -29.55 -35.60 -3.75
CA GLU A 27 -29.63 -34.15 -3.97
C GLU A 27 -29.58 -33.47 -2.60
N GLY A 28 -28.59 -32.60 -2.39
CA GLY A 28 -28.43 -31.83 -1.16
C GLY A 28 -27.24 -32.21 -0.26
N VAL A 29 -26.42 -33.22 -0.61
CA VAL A 29 -25.21 -33.54 0.19
C VAL A 29 -23.98 -32.82 -0.38
N ILE A 30 -23.58 -31.71 0.26
CA ILE A 30 -22.29 -31.05 0.01
C ILE A 30 -21.18 -31.97 0.53
N ARG A 31 -20.46 -32.64 -0.37
CA ARG A 31 -19.23 -33.37 -0.03
C ARG A 31 -18.07 -32.40 -0.01
N LEU A 32 -17.60 -32.03 1.18
CA LEU A 32 -16.34 -31.32 1.33
C LEU A 32 -15.19 -32.22 0.84
N PRO A 33 -14.23 -31.70 0.05
CA PRO A 33 -13.05 -32.45 -0.32
C PRO A 33 -12.32 -32.89 0.97
N ARG A 34 -11.92 -34.17 1.02
CA ARG A 34 -11.09 -34.68 2.12
C ARG A 34 -9.83 -33.80 2.21
N GLY A 35 -9.65 -33.16 3.37
CA GLY A 35 -8.71 -32.07 3.56
C GLY A 35 -7.28 -32.43 3.15
N ARG A 36 -6.81 -31.84 2.05
CA ARG A 36 -5.39 -31.46 1.97
C ARG A 36 -5.23 -30.32 2.97
N ALA A 37 -4.29 -30.45 3.90
CA ALA A 37 -3.86 -29.31 4.71
C ALA A 37 -3.57 -28.13 3.79
N CYS A 38 -4.02 -26.92 4.18
CA CYS A 38 -3.74 -25.71 3.42
C CYS A 38 -2.25 -25.64 3.11
N ALA A 39 -1.90 -25.31 1.87
CA ALA A 39 -0.50 -25.22 1.45
C ALA A 39 0.26 -24.27 2.39
N ALA A 40 1.49 -24.64 2.76
CA ALA A 40 2.38 -23.78 3.50
C ALA A 40 2.61 -22.45 2.74
N PRO A 41 2.95 -21.34 3.43
CA PRO A 41 3.23 -20.07 2.79
C PRO A 41 4.20 -20.22 1.61
N THR A 42 3.94 -19.48 0.53
CA THR A 42 4.66 -19.60 -0.75
C THR A 42 6.15 -19.26 -0.64
N ASP A 43 6.56 -18.53 0.42
CA ASP A 43 7.95 -18.22 0.74
C ASP A 43 8.19 -18.35 2.27
N PRO A 44 8.96 -19.34 2.74
CA PRO A 44 9.30 -19.52 4.16
C PRO A 44 10.09 -18.35 4.77
N ALA A 45 10.75 -17.51 3.95
CA ALA A 45 11.51 -16.35 4.42
C ALA A 45 10.64 -15.09 4.62
N ALA A 46 9.43 -15.07 4.05
CA ALA A 46 8.51 -13.94 4.15
C ALA A 46 7.99 -13.77 5.59
N TYR A 47 7.89 -12.52 6.05
CA TYR A 47 7.25 -12.21 7.32
C TYR A 47 5.76 -11.95 7.14
N ASP A 48 4.91 -12.91 7.50
CA ASP A 48 3.45 -12.77 7.33
C ASP A 48 2.76 -11.87 8.37
N ARG A 49 3.51 -11.24 9.28
CA ARG A 49 2.97 -10.34 10.32
C ARG A 49 3.65 -8.96 10.31
N PRO A 50 3.87 -8.33 9.14
CA PRO A 50 4.66 -7.12 9.04
C PRO A 50 4.03 -5.97 9.82
N VAL A 51 4.87 -5.10 10.34
CA VAL A 51 4.49 -3.89 11.08
C VAL A 51 4.98 -2.68 10.30
N ILE A 52 4.14 -1.68 10.09
CA ILE A 52 4.50 -0.45 9.37
C ILE A 52 4.50 0.73 10.34
N GLY A 53 5.57 1.52 10.29
CA GLY A 53 5.61 2.81 10.95
C GLY A 53 4.88 3.86 10.13
N ILE A 54 3.95 4.62 10.71
CA ILE A 54 3.35 5.79 10.04
C ILE A 54 3.77 7.04 10.81
N VAL A 55 4.42 7.99 10.11
CA VAL A 55 4.84 9.26 10.73
C VAL A 55 3.64 10.18 10.92
N SER A 56 3.44 10.69 12.15
CA SER A 56 2.38 11.64 12.44
C SER A 56 2.65 13.02 11.83
N HIS A 57 1.60 13.73 11.45
CA HIS A 57 1.66 15.09 10.91
C HIS A 57 1.34 16.10 12.01
N PRO A 58 2.03 17.26 12.10
CA PRO A 58 1.73 18.29 13.10
C PRO A 58 0.31 18.85 12.99
N GLY A 59 -0.33 19.07 14.14
CA GLY A 59 -1.71 19.57 14.25
C GLY A 59 -2.72 18.46 14.55
N ASP A 60 -4.00 18.73 14.23
CA ASP A 60 -5.13 17.89 14.63
C ASP A 60 -5.93 17.31 13.45
N GLY A 61 -5.43 17.47 12.21
CA GLY A 61 -6.12 17.07 10.98
C GLY A 61 -7.36 17.91 10.64
N ALA A 62 -7.66 18.95 11.41
CA ALA A 62 -8.83 19.81 11.26
C ALA A 62 -8.50 21.31 11.31
N GLY A 63 -7.23 21.69 11.24
CA GLY A 63 -6.79 23.09 11.26
C GLY A 63 -7.01 23.77 12.62
N GLY A 64 -6.88 23.03 13.71
CA GLY A 64 -7.02 23.51 15.09
C GLY A 64 -8.45 23.47 15.64
N ARG A 65 -9.41 22.90 14.91
CA ARG A 65 -10.84 22.83 15.31
C ARG A 65 -11.17 21.68 16.27
N VAL A 66 -10.22 20.78 16.50
CA VAL A 66 -10.35 19.60 17.36
C VAL A 66 -9.41 19.69 18.56
N SER A 67 -8.14 20.02 18.31
CA SER A 67 -7.15 20.29 19.36
C SER A 67 -6.36 21.54 19.01
N ASN A 68 -6.16 22.42 19.99
CA ASN A 68 -5.34 23.63 19.87
C ASN A 68 -3.95 23.47 20.51
N GLY A 69 -3.58 22.26 20.95
CA GLY A 69 -2.28 21.97 21.52
C GLY A 69 -1.16 22.18 20.48
N THR A 70 -0.14 22.95 20.82
CA THR A 70 1.01 23.21 19.93
C THR A 70 1.87 21.98 19.70
N ALA A 71 1.84 21.02 20.63
CA ALA A 71 2.49 19.72 20.52
C ALA A 71 1.61 18.65 19.85
N ALA A 72 0.36 18.97 19.51
CA ALA A 72 -0.56 17.99 18.93
C ALA A 72 -0.04 17.51 17.57
N SER A 73 -0.21 16.22 17.31
CA SER A 73 0.00 15.61 16.01
C SER A 73 -1.11 14.63 15.70
N TYR A 74 -1.24 14.24 14.44
CA TYR A 74 -2.27 13.30 14.04
C TYR A 74 -1.81 12.34 12.94
N ILE A 75 -2.51 11.21 12.85
CA ILE A 75 -2.49 10.33 11.69
C ILE A 75 -3.94 10.17 11.24
N ALA A 76 -4.23 10.47 9.97
CA ALA A 76 -5.55 10.18 9.43
C ALA A 76 -5.79 8.67 9.40
N ALA A 77 -6.96 8.23 9.87
CA ALA A 77 -7.27 6.81 9.99
C ALA A 77 -7.29 6.09 8.62
N SER A 78 -7.47 6.82 7.52
CA SER A 78 -7.34 6.28 6.16
C SER A 78 -5.97 5.69 5.88
N TYR A 79 -4.87 6.29 6.36
CA TYR A 79 -3.53 5.70 6.21
C TYR A 79 -3.37 4.40 7.01
N VAL A 80 -3.94 4.35 8.21
CA VAL A 80 -3.96 3.14 9.05
C VAL A 80 -4.73 2.02 8.35
N LYS A 81 -5.96 2.32 7.91
CA LYS A 81 -6.83 1.38 7.19
C LYS A 81 -6.21 0.90 5.88
N PHE A 82 -5.49 1.77 5.16
CA PHE A 82 -4.75 1.43 3.94
C PHE A 82 -3.66 0.37 4.20
N VAL A 83 -2.93 0.50 5.31
CA VAL A 83 -1.94 -0.51 5.72
C VAL A 83 -2.63 -1.81 6.16
N GLU A 84 -3.67 -1.71 6.98
CA GLU A 84 -4.35 -2.87 7.55
C GLU A 84 -5.12 -3.69 6.51
N SER A 85 -5.71 -3.05 5.49
CA SER A 85 -6.44 -3.74 4.42
C SER A 85 -5.54 -4.66 3.58
N ALA A 86 -4.21 -4.51 3.67
CA ALA A 86 -3.23 -5.35 3.02
C ALA A 86 -2.55 -6.37 3.96
N GLY A 87 -3.04 -6.50 5.20
CA GLY A 87 -2.61 -7.51 6.16
C GLY A 87 -1.33 -7.14 6.92
N ALA A 88 -1.19 -5.88 7.32
CA ALA A 88 -0.13 -5.39 8.19
C ALA A 88 -0.69 -4.70 9.43
N ARG A 89 0.15 -4.51 10.45
CA ARG A 89 -0.18 -3.72 11.66
C ARG A 89 0.56 -2.39 11.64
N VAL A 90 0.07 -1.41 12.40
CA VAL A 90 0.64 -0.06 12.42
C VAL A 90 1.24 0.28 13.79
N VAL A 91 2.42 0.90 13.77
CA VAL A 91 3.00 1.64 14.90
C VAL A 91 3.03 3.13 14.53
N PRO A 92 2.43 4.04 15.32
CA PRO A 92 2.56 5.46 15.09
C PRO A 92 3.96 5.96 15.47
N LEU A 93 4.63 6.60 14.53
CA LEU A 93 5.90 7.31 14.74
C LEU A 93 5.56 8.79 14.99
N ILE A 94 5.48 9.19 16.26
CA ILE A 94 5.03 10.53 16.62
C ILE A 94 6.18 11.51 16.34
N TYR A 95 5.95 12.51 15.49
CA TYR A 95 7.06 13.28 14.91
C TYR A 95 7.92 14.05 15.93
N ASN A 96 7.34 14.40 17.08
CA ASN A 96 7.96 15.18 18.15
C ASN A 96 8.30 14.35 19.41
N GLU A 97 8.31 13.02 19.31
CA GLU A 97 8.89 12.17 20.35
C GLU A 97 10.42 12.36 20.45
N PRO A 98 11.03 12.07 21.62
CA PRO A 98 12.48 11.99 21.76
C PRO A 98 13.08 11.04 20.72
N GLU A 99 14.29 11.36 20.24
CA GLU A 99 14.95 10.62 19.17
C GLU A 99 15.16 9.14 19.52
N GLU A 100 15.48 8.84 20.78
CA GLU A 100 15.66 7.48 21.27
C GLU A 100 14.37 6.66 21.14
N ARG A 101 13.21 7.30 21.41
CA ARG A 101 11.89 6.66 21.26
C ARG A 101 11.52 6.44 19.80
N LEU A 102 11.83 7.41 18.94
CA LEU A 102 11.64 7.25 17.49
C LEU A 102 12.47 6.08 16.97
N LEU A 103 13.76 5.99 17.33
CA LEU A 103 14.66 4.92 16.91
C LEU A 103 14.24 3.56 17.49
N GLU A 104 13.77 3.52 18.73
CA GLU A 104 13.17 2.31 19.34
C GLU A 104 11.99 1.82 18.50
N LYS A 105 11.03 2.69 18.18
CA LYS A 105 9.88 2.32 17.35
C LYS A 105 10.28 1.92 15.92
N LEU A 106 11.25 2.60 15.31
CA LEU A 106 11.77 2.23 13.99
C LEU A 106 12.38 0.82 13.99
N SER A 107 13.00 0.40 15.09
CA SER A 107 13.50 -0.96 15.23
C SER A 107 12.38 -2.02 15.30
N LEU A 108 11.14 -1.62 15.58
CA LEU A 108 9.98 -2.50 15.69
C LEU A 108 9.19 -2.67 14.38
N VAL A 109 9.56 -1.95 13.31
CA VAL A 109 8.79 -1.95 12.06
C VAL A 109 9.57 -2.58 10.89
N ASN A 110 8.83 -2.95 9.85
CA ASN A 110 9.31 -3.61 8.63
C ASN A 110 9.29 -2.68 7.42
N GLY A 111 8.85 -1.44 7.59
CA GLY A 111 8.73 -0.42 6.56
C GLY A 111 8.05 0.83 7.13
N VAL A 112 8.05 1.91 6.37
CA VAL A 112 7.49 3.20 6.81
C VAL A 112 6.56 3.79 5.74
N LEU A 113 5.54 4.52 6.18
CA LEU A 113 4.71 5.36 5.34
C LEU A 113 4.83 6.84 5.74
N PHE A 114 5.08 7.70 4.76
CA PHE A 114 4.99 9.16 4.91
C PHE A 114 3.66 9.65 4.37
N THR A 115 2.91 10.35 5.22
CA THR A 115 1.56 10.81 4.91
C THR A 115 1.56 12.09 4.07
N GLY A 116 0.41 12.41 3.50
CA GLY A 116 0.12 13.77 3.03
C GLY A 116 0.01 14.77 4.18
N GLY A 117 -0.08 16.07 3.86
CA GLY A 117 -0.15 17.15 4.83
C GLY A 117 0.25 18.50 4.25
N SER A 118 0.64 19.45 5.10
CA SER A 118 1.05 20.81 4.67
C SER A 118 2.42 21.29 5.17
N VAL A 119 2.90 20.80 6.32
CA VAL A 119 4.15 21.24 6.96
C VAL A 119 5.38 20.73 6.22
N LYS A 120 6.28 21.63 5.80
CA LYS A 120 7.52 21.31 5.05
C LYS A 120 8.84 21.67 5.74
N SER A 121 8.77 22.17 6.97
CA SER A 121 9.92 22.73 7.68
C SER A 121 9.86 22.45 9.17
N GLY A 122 10.91 22.86 9.89
CA GLY A 122 11.00 22.74 11.34
C GLY A 122 11.17 21.29 11.82
N PRO A 123 10.83 21.00 13.09
CA PRO A 123 11.07 19.69 13.71
C PRO A 123 10.46 18.52 12.93
N TYR A 124 9.29 18.71 12.31
CA TYR A 124 8.68 17.69 11.47
C TYR A 124 9.56 17.28 10.28
N PHE A 125 10.12 18.26 9.56
CA PHE A 125 10.99 17.97 8.42
C PHE A 125 12.29 17.29 8.85
N GLU A 126 12.85 17.67 10.00
CA GLU A 126 14.02 16.98 10.56
C GLU A 126 13.71 15.53 10.94
N THR A 127 12.53 15.25 11.51
CA THR A 127 12.09 13.87 11.77
C THR A 127 11.92 13.08 10.46
N ILE A 128 11.34 13.68 9.42
CA ILE A 128 11.23 13.03 8.10
C ILE A 128 12.61 12.70 7.52
N LYS A 129 13.59 13.61 7.62
CA LYS A 129 14.98 13.32 7.21
C LYS A 129 15.58 12.15 7.99
N LYS A 130 15.42 12.12 9.31
CA LYS A 130 15.95 11.02 10.15
C LYS A 130 15.34 9.68 9.78
N VAL A 131 14.02 9.63 9.61
CA VAL A 131 13.33 8.39 9.22
C VAL A 131 13.71 7.98 7.79
N PHE A 132 13.85 8.93 6.86
CA PHE A 132 14.32 8.64 5.51
C PHE A 132 15.75 8.11 5.50
N GLN A 133 16.65 8.70 6.29
CA GLN A 133 18.02 8.20 6.43
C GLN A 133 18.04 6.79 7.01
N TYR A 134 17.22 6.50 8.04
CA TYR A 134 17.08 5.13 8.56
C TYR A 134 16.65 4.13 7.49
N VAL A 135 15.71 4.52 6.61
CA VAL A 135 15.29 3.69 5.46
C VAL A 135 16.48 3.42 4.55
N LEU A 136 17.26 4.45 4.18
CA LEU A 136 18.44 4.28 3.32
C LEU A 136 19.47 3.37 3.97
N ASP A 137 19.84 3.63 5.23
CA ASP A 137 20.85 2.87 5.97
C ASP A 137 20.50 1.38 6.07
N LYS A 138 19.21 1.05 6.30
CA LYS A 138 18.76 -0.35 6.31
C LYS A 138 18.97 -1.03 4.97
N ASN A 139 18.58 -0.37 3.88
CA ASN A 139 18.70 -0.95 2.55
C ASN A 139 20.17 -1.02 2.08
N ASP A 140 20.99 -0.02 2.40
CA ASP A 140 22.43 -0.04 2.12
C ASP A 140 23.14 -1.16 2.90
N ALA A 141 22.63 -1.51 4.10
CA ALA A 141 23.06 -2.68 4.86
C ALA A 141 22.48 -4.02 4.33
N GLY A 142 21.80 -4.01 3.18
CA GLY A 142 21.21 -5.20 2.56
C GLY A 142 19.95 -5.72 3.25
N ILE A 143 19.32 -4.92 4.13
CA ILE A 143 18.07 -5.26 4.82
C ILE A 143 16.91 -4.58 4.08
N PRO A 144 16.05 -5.32 3.35
CA PRO A 144 14.92 -4.73 2.66
C PRO A 144 14.02 -3.96 3.64
N PHE A 145 13.85 -2.67 3.39
CA PHE A 145 13.07 -1.79 4.25
C PHE A 145 12.31 -0.77 3.39
N PRO A 146 11.06 -1.05 2.99
CA PRO A 146 10.32 -0.18 2.09
C PRO A 146 9.86 1.12 2.74
N LEU A 147 9.79 2.16 1.90
CA LEU A 147 9.11 3.41 2.20
C LEU A 147 8.01 3.66 1.16
N PHE A 148 6.81 3.99 1.64
CA PHE A 148 5.74 4.49 0.79
C PHE A 148 5.38 5.93 1.15
N ALA A 149 5.58 6.87 0.22
CA ALA A 149 5.41 8.29 0.50
C ALA A 149 4.28 8.89 -0.34
N GLN A 150 3.30 9.53 0.30
CA GLN A 150 2.08 10.01 -0.35
C GLN A 150 1.96 11.53 -0.26
N CYS A 151 1.64 12.21 -1.37
CA CYS A 151 1.43 13.66 -1.46
C CYS A 151 2.61 14.44 -0.84
N LEU A 152 2.41 15.11 0.30
CA LEU A 152 3.49 15.77 1.05
C LEU A 152 4.70 14.85 1.28
N GLY A 153 4.49 13.56 1.57
CA GLY A 153 5.60 12.62 1.73
C GLY A 153 6.50 12.57 0.48
N PHE A 154 5.92 12.57 -0.72
CA PHE A 154 6.67 12.60 -1.97
C PHE A 154 7.40 13.95 -2.16
N GLU A 155 6.73 15.06 -1.85
CA GLU A 155 7.32 16.39 -1.88
C GLU A 155 8.57 16.48 -0.99
N LEU A 156 8.48 15.99 0.26
CA LEU A 156 9.60 16.02 1.21
C LEU A 156 10.75 15.10 0.81
N VAL A 157 10.45 13.89 0.35
CA VAL A 157 11.51 13.00 -0.15
C VAL A 157 12.22 13.64 -1.33
N SER A 158 11.50 14.32 -2.21
CA SER A 158 12.10 15.01 -3.35
C SER A 158 13.01 16.15 -2.91
N MET A 159 12.59 16.97 -1.94
CA MET A 159 13.44 18.02 -1.34
C MET A 159 14.72 17.43 -0.71
N ILE A 160 14.61 16.28 -0.04
CA ILE A 160 15.75 15.62 0.62
C ILE A 160 16.73 15.07 -0.42
N VAL A 161 16.23 14.35 -1.43
CA VAL A 161 17.06 13.74 -2.49
C VAL A 161 17.74 14.81 -3.34
N SER A 162 17.03 15.87 -3.71
CA SER A 162 17.58 16.98 -4.50
C SER A 162 18.54 17.87 -3.69
N LYS A 163 18.47 17.81 -2.35
CA LYS A 163 19.10 18.75 -1.42
C LYS A 163 18.68 20.20 -1.68
N ASP A 164 17.45 20.40 -2.16
CA ASP A 164 16.90 21.70 -2.52
C ASP A 164 15.47 21.84 -1.97
N ASN A 165 15.31 22.77 -1.03
CA ASN A 165 14.02 23.07 -0.41
C ASN A 165 13.05 23.81 -1.35
N ASN A 166 13.52 24.31 -2.49
CA ASN A 166 12.74 25.06 -3.48
C ASN A 166 12.48 24.27 -4.78
N ILE A 167 12.75 22.96 -4.78
CA ILE A 167 12.61 22.10 -5.98
C ILE A 167 11.17 21.92 -6.48
N LEU A 168 10.17 22.29 -5.66
CA LEU A 168 8.75 22.07 -5.95
C LEU A 168 8.17 23.22 -6.78
N GLU A 169 7.33 22.86 -7.74
CA GLU A 169 6.60 23.75 -8.62
C GLU A 169 5.12 23.80 -8.23
N SER A 170 4.42 24.89 -8.57
CA SER A 170 2.99 25.04 -8.25
C SER A 170 2.12 24.39 -9.32
N PHE A 171 1.03 23.73 -8.91
CA PHE A 171 0.04 23.10 -9.80
C PHE A 171 -1.39 23.31 -9.30
N SER A 172 -2.34 23.42 -10.22
CA SER A 172 -3.79 23.51 -9.95
C SER A 172 -4.41 22.11 -9.79
N ALA A 173 -4.05 21.39 -8.74
CA ALA A 173 -4.45 19.98 -8.52
C ALA A 173 -5.08 19.74 -7.14
N THR A 174 -5.77 20.75 -6.60
CA THR A 174 -6.47 20.65 -5.33
C THR A 174 -7.88 20.12 -5.55
N ASN A 175 -8.29 19.08 -4.82
CA ASN A 175 -9.65 18.52 -4.86
C ASN A 175 -10.08 17.97 -6.23
N GLN A 176 -9.21 17.21 -6.89
CA GLN A 176 -9.40 16.78 -8.26
C GLN A 176 -9.33 15.25 -8.38
N ALA A 177 -10.40 14.61 -8.87
CA ALA A 177 -10.29 13.25 -9.41
C ALA A 177 -9.55 13.32 -10.75
N SER A 178 -8.53 12.49 -10.95
CA SER A 178 -7.70 12.54 -12.14
C SER A 178 -7.31 11.15 -12.64
N THR A 179 -6.61 11.13 -13.78
CA THR A 179 -6.06 9.94 -14.45
C THR A 179 -4.57 9.79 -14.12
N LEU A 180 -4.03 8.60 -14.36
CA LEU A 180 -2.59 8.33 -14.39
C LEU A 180 -2.16 8.04 -15.83
N GLN A 181 -1.28 8.88 -16.36
CA GLN A 181 -0.69 8.74 -17.69
C GLN A 181 0.64 7.99 -17.59
N PHE A 182 0.80 6.94 -18.38
CA PHE A 182 2.01 6.12 -18.41
C PHE A 182 2.95 6.60 -19.52
N PRO A 183 4.07 7.29 -19.22
CA PRO A 183 4.99 7.75 -20.24
C PRO A 183 5.73 6.59 -20.94
N ASN A 184 5.83 5.43 -20.29
CA ASN A 184 6.44 4.24 -20.87
C ASN A 184 5.90 2.96 -20.20
N TYR A 185 5.18 2.11 -20.94
CA TYR A 185 4.65 0.84 -20.43
C TYR A 185 5.75 -0.19 -20.10
N SER A 186 6.95 -0.07 -20.66
CA SER A 186 8.08 -0.92 -20.23
C SER A 186 8.55 -0.58 -18.82
N SER A 187 8.05 0.51 -18.21
CA SER A 187 8.39 0.88 -16.85
C SER A 187 7.64 0.10 -15.76
N LEU A 188 6.62 -0.67 -16.15
CA LEU A 188 5.71 -1.34 -15.21
C LEU A 188 6.33 -2.58 -14.55
N GLU A 189 7.22 -3.28 -15.25
CA GLU A 189 7.94 -4.44 -14.72
C GLU A 189 8.76 -4.06 -13.47
N GLY A 190 8.63 -4.84 -12.39
CA GLY A 190 9.27 -4.60 -11.10
C GLY A 190 8.65 -3.46 -10.29
N SER A 191 7.56 -2.84 -10.78
CA SER A 191 6.88 -1.73 -10.11
C SER A 191 5.58 -2.14 -9.46
N VAL A 192 4.97 -1.20 -8.73
CA VAL A 192 3.61 -1.36 -8.18
C VAL A 192 2.57 -1.73 -9.24
N PHE A 193 2.79 -1.36 -10.49
CA PHE A 193 1.83 -1.60 -11.57
C PHE A 193 1.92 -3.00 -12.19
N GLU A 194 2.98 -3.77 -11.93
CA GLU A 194 3.14 -5.14 -12.46
C GLU A 194 2.01 -6.08 -12.01
N ARG A 195 1.43 -5.83 -10.83
CA ARG A 195 0.34 -6.63 -10.27
C ARG A 195 -1.05 -6.26 -10.79
N PHE A 196 -1.16 -5.18 -11.57
CA PHE A 196 -2.46 -4.70 -12.01
C PHE A 196 -2.95 -5.53 -13.19
N ASP A 197 -4.26 -5.74 -13.24
CA ASP A 197 -4.88 -6.27 -14.44
C ASP A 197 -4.66 -5.29 -15.63
N PRO A 198 -4.34 -5.79 -16.84
CA PRO A 198 -4.12 -4.93 -18.00
C PRO A 198 -5.28 -3.99 -18.34
N ASP A 199 -6.53 -4.41 -18.11
CA ASP A 199 -7.70 -3.55 -18.33
C ASP A 199 -7.75 -2.41 -17.31
N LEU A 200 -7.35 -2.67 -16.07
CA LEU A 200 -7.25 -1.63 -15.03
C LEU A 200 -6.12 -0.64 -15.35
N ILE A 201 -4.99 -1.11 -15.88
CA ILE A 201 -3.91 -0.23 -16.39
C ILE A 201 -4.43 0.70 -17.49
N LYS A 202 -5.21 0.18 -18.45
CA LYS A 202 -5.81 1.00 -19.50
C LYS A 202 -6.80 2.03 -18.92
N LYS A 203 -7.67 1.60 -17.99
CA LYS A 203 -8.64 2.49 -17.33
C LYS A 203 -7.98 3.61 -16.54
N LEU A 204 -6.84 3.36 -15.90
CA LEU A 204 -6.09 4.39 -15.17
C LEU A 204 -5.74 5.61 -16.05
N SER A 205 -5.51 5.43 -17.35
CA SER A 205 -5.22 6.54 -18.28
C SER A 205 -6.46 7.23 -18.86
N THR A 206 -7.64 6.62 -18.76
CA THR A 206 -8.87 7.14 -19.39
C THR A 206 -9.97 7.51 -18.42
N SER A 207 -9.90 7.05 -17.16
CA SER A 207 -10.92 7.21 -16.15
C SER A 207 -10.34 7.88 -14.90
N CYS A 208 -11.09 8.80 -14.30
CA CYS A 208 -10.66 9.52 -13.11
C CYS A 208 -10.75 8.63 -11.86
N LEU A 209 -9.72 7.81 -11.64
CA LEU A 209 -9.68 6.77 -10.59
C LEU A 209 -8.81 7.15 -9.39
N VAL A 210 -8.09 8.28 -9.44
CA VAL A 210 -7.19 8.72 -8.35
C VAL A 210 -7.58 10.08 -7.80
N MET A 211 -7.35 10.30 -6.51
CA MET A 211 -7.62 11.57 -5.84
C MET A 211 -6.36 12.44 -5.72
N GLN A 212 -6.37 13.61 -6.34
CA GLN A 212 -5.36 14.66 -6.21
C GLN A 212 -5.82 15.71 -5.20
N ASN A 213 -4.91 16.12 -4.31
CA ASN A 213 -5.20 17.19 -3.36
C ASN A 213 -3.90 17.90 -2.92
N HIS A 214 -3.20 18.47 -3.89
CA HIS A 214 -1.93 19.16 -3.68
C HIS A 214 -1.92 20.52 -4.39
N LYS A 215 -0.98 21.37 -3.97
CA LYS A 215 -0.68 22.67 -4.59
C LYS A 215 0.73 22.71 -5.18
N TYR A 216 1.55 21.72 -4.81
CA TYR A 216 2.95 21.65 -5.16
C TYR A 216 3.25 20.24 -5.65
N GLY A 217 4.18 20.15 -6.59
CA GLY A 217 4.65 18.89 -7.13
C GLY A 217 5.96 19.10 -7.87
N ILE A 218 6.34 18.15 -8.73
CA ILE A 218 7.54 18.26 -9.57
C ILE A 218 7.15 17.93 -11.00
N SER A 219 7.52 18.78 -11.95
CA SER A 219 7.31 18.50 -13.36
C SER A 219 8.24 17.38 -13.86
N PRO A 220 7.86 16.63 -14.90
CA PRO A 220 8.74 15.64 -15.51
C PRO A 220 10.05 16.23 -16.04
N LYS A 221 10.06 17.54 -16.38
CA LYS A 221 11.27 18.25 -16.79
C LYS A 221 12.22 18.44 -15.61
N THR A 222 11.74 19.06 -14.53
CA THR A 222 12.52 19.32 -13.32
C THR A 222 13.11 18.04 -12.73
N LEU A 223 12.32 16.96 -12.66
CA LEU A 223 12.82 15.68 -12.15
C LEU A 223 13.96 15.12 -13.00
N ARG A 224 13.84 15.17 -14.34
CA ARG A 224 14.85 14.63 -15.27
C ARG A 224 16.12 15.47 -15.31
N GLU A 225 15.99 16.79 -15.28
CA GLU A 225 17.12 17.72 -15.36
C GLU A 225 17.91 17.80 -14.04
N ASN A 226 17.26 17.53 -12.90
CA ASN A 226 17.96 17.40 -11.62
C ASN A 226 18.65 16.02 -11.51
N VAL A 227 19.99 16.01 -11.58
CA VAL A 227 20.81 14.79 -11.57
C VAL A 227 20.56 13.90 -10.34
N ALA A 228 20.34 14.48 -9.17
CA ALA A 228 20.10 13.70 -7.95
C ALA A 228 18.74 13.00 -8.01
N LEU A 229 17.68 13.71 -8.43
CA LEU A 229 16.34 13.13 -8.58
C LEU A 229 16.29 12.10 -9.71
N SER A 230 16.84 12.38 -10.88
CA SER A 230 16.81 11.46 -12.02
C SER A 230 17.66 10.20 -11.80
N SER A 231 18.73 10.30 -11.02
CA SER A 231 19.53 9.13 -10.60
C SER A 231 18.81 8.29 -9.55
N PHE A 232 18.04 8.93 -8.66
CA PHE A 232 17.35 8.25 -7.58
C PHE A 232 16.03 7.62 -8.03
N PHE A 233 15.25 8.33 -8.86
CA PHE A 233 13.89 7.97 -9.24
C PHE A 233 13.73 7.63 -10.71
N LYS A 234 12.82 6.70 -10.97
CA LYS A 234 12.18 6.47 -12.26
C LYS A 234 10.74 6.97 -12.21
N ILE A 235 10.32 7.72 -13.21
CA ILE A 235 8.93 8.15 -13.38
C ILE A 235 8.11 6.95 -13.88
N LEU A 236 7.06 6.59 -13.14
CA LEU A 236 6.10 5.56 -13.54
C LEU A 236 4.84 6.17 -14.16
N THR A 237 4.34 7.26 -13.58
CA THR A 237 3.16 7.96 -14.11
C THR A 237 3.27 9.47 -13.96
N THR A 238 2.55 10.18 -14.81
CA THR A 238 2.30 11.62 -14.72
C THR A 238 0.80 11.88 -14.67
N SER A 239 0.40 13.08 -14.25
CA SER A 239 -1.00 13.52 -14.31
C SER A 239 -1.05 15.00 -14.72
N PRO A 240 -2.07 15.42 -15.48
CA PRO A 240 -2.33 16.83 -15.70
C PRO A 240 -3.03 17.44 -14.47
N ASP A 241 -2.77 18.71 -14.21
CA ASP A 241 -3.54 19.55 -13.32
C ASP A 241 -4.80 20.09 -14.03
N GLU A 242 -5.60 20.94 -13.38
CA GLU A 242 -6.82 21.53 -13.95
C GLU A 242 -6.56 22.48 -15.14
N ASN A 243 -5.33 23.00 -15.28
CA ASN A 243 -4.91 23.87 -16.38
C ASN A 243 -4.23 23.08 -17.52
N GLY A 244 -4.04 21.77 -17.36
CA GLY A 244 -3.33 20.91 -18.32
C GLY A 244 -1.81 20.87 -18.12
N GLU A 245 -1.28 21.50 -17.07
CA GLU A 245 0.14 21.40 -16.72
C GLU A 245 0.44 20.02 -16.12
N VAL A 246 1.52 19.39 -16.57
CA VAL A 246 1.83 17.99 -16.23
C VAL A 246 2.85 17.92 -15.10
N TYR A 247 2.49 17.18 -14.04
CA TYR A 247 3.39 16.83 -12.94
C TYR A 247 3.61 15.31 -12.86
N VAL A 248 4.70 14.93 -12.19
CA VAL A 248 5.00 13.54 -11.86
C VAL A 248 4.03 13.06 -10.78
N SER A 249 3.28 11.99 -11.08
CA SER A 249 2.24 11.49 -10.16
C SER A 249 2.65 10.22 -9.42
N THR A 250 3.52 9.38 -10.00
CA THR A 250 4.09 8.21 -9.32
C THR A 250 5.54 8.01 -9.73
N VAL A 251 6.41 7.77 -8.75
CA VAL A 251 7.81 7.37 -8.94
C VAL A 251 8.15 6.14 -8.12
N GLN A 252 9.21 5.46 -8.55
CA GLN A 252 9.88 4.41 -7.78
C GLN A 252 11.37 4.69 -7.76
N ALA A 253 12.02 4.42 -6.63
CA ALA A 253 13.47 4.54 -6.54
C ALA A 253 14.18 3.41 -7.31
N ASN A 254 15.31 3.72 -7.94
CA ASN A 254 16.04 2.76 -8.77
C ASN A 254 16.73 1.66 -7.94
N LYS A 255 17.23 2.01 -6.74
CA LYS A 255 18.02 1.10 -5.88
C LYS A 255 17.31 0.64 -4.61
N TYR A 256 16.29 1.39 -4.20
CA TYR A 256 15.63 1.21 -2.90
C TYR A 256 14.17 0.77 -3.11
N PRO A 257 13.57 -0.02 -2.20
CA PRO A 257 12.16 -0.38 -2.24
C PRO A 257 11.25 0.80 -1.82
N ILE A 258 11.43 1.94 -2.50
CA ILE A 258 10.75 3.20 -2.22
C ILE A 258 9.81 3.50 -3.37
N THR A 259 8.55 3.77 -3.05
CA THR A 259 7.54 4.20 -4.02
C THR A 259 6.90 5.47 -3.49
N CYS A 260 6.71 6.45 -4.36
CA CYS A 260 6.08 7.71 -3.97
C CYS A 260 4.93 8.03 -4.93
N THR A 261 3.81 8.51 -4.39
CA THR A 261 2.67 9.00 -5.16
C THR A 261 2.40 10.45 -4.80
N GLN A 262 2.17 11.33 -5.78
CA GLN A 262 1.68 12.69 -5.52
C GLN A 262 0.19 12.69 -5.12
N TRP A 263 -0.55 11.69 -5.59
CA TRP A 263 -1.95 11.47 -5.28
C TRP A 263 -2.14 10.64 -4.01
N HIS A 264 -3.41 10.46 -3.62
CA HIS A 264 -3.84 9.84 -2.37
C HIS A 264 -4.54 8.48 -2.57
N PRO A 265 -3.78 7.37 -2.66
CA PRO A 265 -4.35 6.02 -2.72
C PRO A 265 -5.30 5.69 -1.59
N GLU A 266 -5.08 6.20 -0.38
CA GLU A 266 -5.87 5.87 0.81
C GLU A 266 -7.32 6.38 0.75
N LYS A 267 -7.59 7.43 -0.05
CA LYS A 267 -8.87 8.16 0.03
C LYS A 267 -10.04 7.42 -0.59
N ALA A 268 -9.83 6.73 -1.71
CA ALA A 268 -10.91 6.12 -2.50
C ALA A 268 -11.75 5.10 -1.70
N ILE A 269 -11.16 4.42 -0.72
CA ILE A 269 -11.88 3.43 0.10
C ILE A 269 -12.34 4.03 1.44
N PHE A 270 -11.63 5.03 1.98
CA PHE A 270 -11.73 5.36 3.41
C PHE A 270 -12.15 6.79 3.75
N GLU A 271 -12.23 7.71 2.78
CA GLU A 271 -12.57 9.11 3.02
C GLU A 271 -13.75 9.57 2.16
N PHE A 272 -14.83 10.06 2.78
CA PHE A 272 -16.08 10.41 2.11
C PHE A 272 -16.43 11.91 2.21
N GLY A 273 -15.57 12.70 2.85
CA GLY A 273 -15.80 14.13 3.10
C GLY A 273 -15.85 15.03 1.86
N LYS A 274 -15.47 14.53 0.67
CA LYS A 274 -15.51 15.29 -0.60
C LYS A 274 -16.13 14.47 -1.73
N GLN A 275 -17.07 15.08 -2.45
CA GLN A 275 -17.80 14.44 -3.57
C GLN A 275 -16.90 14.03 -4.73
N MET A 276 -15.76 14.72 -4.91
CA MET A 276 -14.82 14.44 -6.01
C MET A 276 -13.96 13.21 -5.76
N ILE A 277 -13.98 12.59 -4.57
CA ILE A 277 -13.17 11.40 -4.32
C ILE A 277 -13.76 10.23 -5.13
N PRO A 278 -12.98 9.55 -5.98
CA PRO A 278 -13.48 8.41 -6.75
C PRO A 278 -13.71 7.21 -5.82
N HIS A 279 -14.92 6.64 -5.88
CA HIS A 279 -15.36 5.50 -5.07
C HIS A 279 -15.83 4.30 -5.91
N SER A 280 -15.51 4.26 -7.21
CA SER A 280 -15.88 3.12 -8.07
C SER A 280 -15.11 1.85 -7.65
N GLU A 281 -15.61 0.68 -8.05
CA GLU A 281 -14.92 -0.59 -7.81
C GLU A 281 -13.49 -0.59 -8.35
N GLU A 282 -13.24 0.05 -9.50
CA GLU A 282 -11.91 0.21 -10.04
C GLU A 282 -11.02 1.11 -9.18
N ALA A 283 -11.55 2.21 -8.62
CA ALA A 283 -10.79 3.05 -7.69
C ALA A 283 -10.43 2.27 -6.41
N VAL A 284 -11.34 1.42 -5.93
CA VAL A 284 -11.08 0.49 -4.82
C VAL A 284 -9.97 -0.51 -5.18
N GLN A 285 -10.02 -1.11 -6.37
CA GLN A 285 -8.98 -2.03 -6.85
C GLN A 285 -7.61 -1.35 -6.98
N VAL A 286 -7.57 -0.10 -7.46
CA VAL A 286 -6.34 0.71 -7.53
C VAL A 286 -5.74 0.87 -6.14
N THR A 287 -6.52 1.33 -5.17
CA THR A 287 -6.06 1.48 -3.77
C THR A 287 -5.56 0.17 -3.21
N GLN A 288 -6.32 -0.92 -3.35
CA GLN A 288 -5.95 -2.21 -2.79
C GLN A 288 -4.68 -2.79 -3.42
N ASN A 289 -4.45 -2.57 -4.72
CA ASN A 289 -3.20 -2.98 -5.36
C ASN A 289 -1.99 -2.22 -4.82
N PHE A 290 -2.09 -0.91 -4.61
CA PHE A 290 -1.01 -0.13 -3.97
C PHE A 290 -0.74 -0.60 -2.53
N ALA A 291 -1.79 -0.79 -1.72
CA ALA A 291 -1.67 -1.31 -0.37
C ALA A 291 -0.96 -2.67 -0.34
N ASN A 292 -1.48 -3.61 -1.14
CA ASN A 292 -0.92 -4.96 -1.22
C ASN A 292 0.54 -4.96 -1.72
N TYR A 293 0.90 -4.05 -2.63
CA TYR A 293 2.27 -3.95 -3.13
C TYR A 293 3.20 -3.48 -2.02
N PHE A 294 2.85 -2.38 -1.35
CA PHE A 294 3.66 -1.86 -0.26
C PHE A 294 3.87 -2.91 0.84
N ILE A 295 2.81 -3.58 1.29
CA ILE A 295 2.94 -4.62 2.30
C ILE A 295 3.72 -5.83 1.79
N SER A 296 3.59 -6.21 0.51
CA SER A 296 4.43 -7.27 -0.07
C SER A 296 5.93 -6.94 -0.04
N GLN A 297 6.31 -5.67 -0.18
CA GLN A 297 7.70 -5.26 0.00
C GLN A 297 8.11 -5.36 1.48
N ALA A 298 7.22 -5.03 2.42
CA ALA A 298 7.51 -5.09 3.85
C ALA A 298 7.69 -6.53 4.35
N ARG A 299 6.98 -7.50 3.75
CA ARG A 299 7.15 -8.93 4.05
C ARG A 299 8.55 -9.45 3.72
N LYS A 300 9.29 -8.79 2.83
CA LYS A 300 10.69 -9.13 2.48
C LYS A 300 11.69 -8.69 3.55
N SER A 301 11.27 -7.83 4.49
CA SER A 301 12.12 -7.41 5.61
C SER A 301 12.43 -8.60 6.53
N GLN A 302 13.69 -8.76 6.90
CA GLN A 302 14.13 -9.78 7.86
C GLN A 302 13.88 -9.38 9.32
N ASN A 303 13.38 -8.16 9.58
CA ASN A 303 13.13 -7.71 10.94
C ASN A 303 12.03 -8.56 11.61
N ARG A 304 12.31 -9.06 12.82
CA ARG A 304 11.42 -9.90 13.64
C ARG A 304 11.38 -9.33 15.07
N PRO A 305 10.62 -8.24 15.29
CA PRO A 305 10.61 -7.57 16.58
C PRO A 305 9.92 -8.41 17.67
N PRO A 306 10.32 -8.25 18.96
CA PRO A 306 9.63 -8.88 20.09
C PRO A 306 8.14 -8.55 20.12
N ALA A 307 7.29 -9.57 20.28
CA ALA A 307 5.86 -9.43 20.13
C ALA A 307 5.23 -8.52 21.20
N ASP A 308 5.71 -8.60 22.44
CA ASP A 308 5.35 -7.75 23.57
C ASP A 308 5.63 -6.26 23.26
N LYS A 309 6.85 -5.94 22.83
CA LYS A 309 7.22 -4.57 22.45
C LYS A 309 6.38 -4.02 21.29
N VAL A 310 6.06 -4.87 20.31
CA VAL A 310 5.15 -4.47 19.23
C VAL A 310 3.78 -4.14 19.81
N LEU A 311 3.19 -5.02 20.62
CA LEU A 311 1.85 -4.84 21.20
C LEU A 311 1.75 -3.53 21.99
N ASP A 312 2.77 -3.17 22.76
CA ASP A 312 2.81 -1.92 23.54
C ASP A 312 2.84 -0.66 22.66
N ASN A 313 3.27 -0.79 21.40
CA ASN A 313 3.43 0.33 20.46
C ASN A 313 2.41 0.35 19.32
N LEU A 314 1.47 -0.59 19.27
CA LEU A 314 0.48 -0.65 18.18
C LEU A 314 -0.50 0.52 18.23
N ILE A 315 -0.98 0.91 17.05
CA ILE A 315 -2.06 1.89 16.88
C ILE A 315 -3.34 1.51 17.65
N TYR A 316 -3.52 0.23 17.97
CA TYR A 316 -4.65 -0.30 18.76
C TYR A 316 -4.69 0.21 20.20
N ASN A 317 -3.59 0.75 20.71
CA ASN A 317 -3.55 1.40 22.02
C ASN A 317 -4.11 2.84 22.00
N TYR A 318 -4.54 3.32 20.83
CA TYR A 318 -5.06 4.66 20.63
C TYR A 318 -6.50 4.62 20.13
N SER A 319 -7.32 5.57 20.58
CA SER A 319 -8.70 5.71 20.14
C SER A 319 -8.82 6.76 19.03
N PRO A 320 -9.41 6.40 17.88
CA PRO A 320 -9.64 7.38 16.82
C PRO A 320 -10.74 8.38 17.20
N THR A 321 -10.60 9.62 16.72
CA THR A 321 -11.57 10.71 16.89
C THR A 321 -12.28 10.99 15.57
N PHE A 322 -13.61 10.97 15.58
CA PHE A 322 -14.41 11.38 14.43
C PHE A 322 -14.37 12.90 14.26
N ILE A 323 -13.86 13.37 13.12
CA ILE A 323 -13.68 14.80 12.81
C ILE A 323 -14.37 15.23 11.52
N GLY A 324 -15.08 14.34 10.81
CA GLY A 324 -15.75 14.66 9.53
C GLY A 324 -16.77 15.80 9.61
N LYS A 325 -17.30 16.12 10.80
CA LYS A 325 -18.15 17.32 11.02
C LYS A 325 -17.36 18.64 11.05
N LYS A 326 -16.05 18.57 11.31
CA LYS A 326 -15.14 19.71 11.52
C LYS A 326 -14.06 19.83 10.43
N SER A 327 -13.85 18.79 9.64
CA SER A 327 -12.89 18.73 8.55
C SER A 327 -13.51 18.03 7.35
N LYS A 328 -13.29 18.58 6.15
CA LYS A 328 -13.65 17.90 4.89
C LYS A 328 -12.47 17.11 4.30
N SER A 329 -11.31 17.11 4.97
CA SER A 329 -10.10 16.43 4.49
C SER A 329 -10.04 14.98 4.94
N PHE A 330 -10.51 14.70 6.16
CA PHE A 330 -10.51 13.39 6.79
C PHE A 330 -11.77 13.21 7.65
N ASP A 331 -12.33 12.01 7.64
CA ASP A 331 -13.48 11.64 8.48
C ASP A 331 -13.06 11.32 9.91
N VAL A 332 -11.92 10.62 10.06
CA VAL A 332 -11.43 10.09 11.34
C VAL A 332 -9.92 10.27 11.43
N VAL A 333 -9.42 10.68 12.60
CA VAL A 333 -7.99 10.84 12.89
C VAL A 333 -7.63 10.24 14.24
N TYR A 334 -6.42 9.72 14.37
CA TYR A 334 -5.78 9.48 15.66
C TYR A 334 -5.02 10.75 16.04
N ILE A 335 -5.28 11.29 17.24
CA ILE A 335 -4.60 12.49 17.75
C ILE A 335 -3.65 12.06 18.86
N PHE A 336 -2.43 12.59 18.81
CA PHE A 336 -1.37 12.38 19.78
C PHE A 336 -1.00 13.72 20.42
N SER A 337 -0.70 13.71 21.71
CA SER A 337 -0.34 14.87 22.52
C SER A 337 0.82 14.53 23.44
#